data_AF-A0AAD9PWN3-F1
#
_entry.id   AF-A0AAD9PWN3-F1
#
_cell.length_a   1.000
_cell.length_b   1.000
_cell.length_c   1.000
_cell.angle_alpha   90.00
_cell.angle_beta   90.00
_cell.angle_gamma   90.00
#
_symmetry.space_group_name_H-M   'P 1'
#
loop_
_entity.id
_entity.type
_entity.pdbx_description
1 polymer ?
#
loop_
_entity_poly.entity_id
_entity_poly.type
_entity_poly.pdbx_seq_one_letter_code
_entity_poly.pdbx_strand_id
1 'polypeptide(L)'
;MASSNALQERQIVLMEAMNRRLESIQEGQKKLEETNAALRKENDLLKTQLERQQSTSQSRRFNRKQSRTSVEIPSDLAKRFRFIYKKMVEKKMTQGFIVTEDSLSERNQSLFQKVREILRKEHGGENCPWTDLQMEAQFNRYFKTVKERNHWIERGTNDKHKEVCRRTRRLSSKLERRLSGYERIEEKLTLQEKKTYDDVLYLEYMSSEESDYEDEEDPITGETVKRLVGYATRKLPWERTRLTNLKCKLDKVHVQNLTPHARQLFKPRHVGGVSSRPRPGGPSWAVRQPPADE
;
A
#
# COMPACT_ATOMS: atom_id res chain seq x y z
N MET A 1 -29.32 -25.12 -79.24
CA MET A 1 -29.21 -23.93 -78.37
C MET A 1 -29.75 -24.15 -76.95
N ALA A 2 -30.69 -25.07 -76.70
CA ALA A 2 -31.29 -25.28 -75.37
C ALA A 2 -30.36 -25.89 -74.29
N SER A 3 -29.35 -26.69 -74.63
CA SER A 3 -28.47 -27.32 -73.60
C SER A 3 -27.42 -26.39 -73.00
N SER A 4 -27.07 -25.29 -73.69
CA SER A 4 -26.12 -24.29 -73.21
C SER A 4 -26.68 -23.49 -72.04
N ASN A 5 -27.97 -23.11 -72.11
CA ASN A 5 -28.64 -22.33 -71.05
C ASN A 5 -28.79 -23.13 -69.76
N ALA A 6 -29.17 -24.41 -69.84
CA ALA A 6 -29.33 -25.26 -68.65
C ALA A 6 -28.01 -25.49 -67.88
N LEU A 7 -26.89 -25.48 -68.60
CA LEU A 7 -25.55 -25.64 -68.02
C LEU A 7 -25.09 -24.34 -67.33
N GLN A 8 -25.42 -23.19 -67.93
CA GLN A 8 -25.20 -21.86 -67.34
C GLN A 8 -26.05 -21.64 -66.08
N GLU A 9 -27.34 -22.01 -66.10
CA GLU A 9 -28.22 -21.92 -64.93
C GLU A 9 -27.72 -22.79 -63.77
N ARG A 10 -27.26 -24.01 -64.04
CA ARG A 10 -26.63 -24.87 -63.03
C ARG A 10 -25.38 -24.25 -62.41
N GLN A 11 -24.53 -23.60 -63.22
CA GLN A 11 -23.35 -22.91 -62.72
C GLN A 11 -23.71 -21.71 -61.84
N ILE A 12 -24.73 -20.95 -62.20
CA ILE A 12 -25.21 -19.80 -61.42
C ILE A 12 -25.74 -20.27 -60.06
N VAL A 13 -26.57 -21.32 -60.02
CA VAL A 13 -27.10 -21.87 -58.76
C VAL A 13 -25.99 -22.40 -57.86
N LEU A 14 -24.96 -23.06 -58.42
CA LEU A 14 -23.79 -23.51 -57.67
C LEU A 14 -22.99 -22.34 -57.09
N MET A 15 -22.81 -21.28 -57.87
CA MET A 15 -22.09 -20.08 -57.45
C MET A 15 -22.85 -19.32 -56.35
N GLU A 16 -24.18 -19.20 -56.45
CA GLU A 16 -25.00 -18.63 -55.38
C GLU A 16 -24.94 -19.46 -54.10
N ALA A 17 -24.98 -20.79 -54.20
CA ALA A 17 -24.86 -21.68 -53.04
C ALA A 17 -23.47 -21.56 -52.38
N MET A 18 -22.41 -21.42 -53.18
CA MET A 18 -21.05 -21.16 -52.69
C MET A 18 -20.94 -19.80 -52.01
N ASN A 19 -21.52 -18.74 -52.59
CA ASN A 19 -21.49 -17.40 -52.02
C ASN A 19 -22.22 -17.35 -50.67
N ARG A 20 -23.41 -17.94 -50.55
CA ARG A 20 -24.12 -18.05 -49.26
C ARG A 20 -23.30 -18.81 -48.21
N ARG A 21 -22.56 -19.84 -48.63
CA ARG A 21 -21.68 -20.59 -47.73
C ARG A 21 -20.46 -19.77 -47.29
N LEU A 22 -19.88 -18.98 -48.18
CA LEU A 22 -18.79 -18.05 -47.86
C LEU A 22 -19.23 -16.95 -46.89
N GLU A 23 -20.39 -16.36 -47.11
CA GLU A 23 -20.98 -15.35 -46.20
C GLU A 23 -21.21 -15.94 -44.80
N SER A 24 -21.76 -17.15 -44.71
CA SER A 24 -21.95 -17.84 -43.43
C SER A 24 -20.61 -18.13 -42.71
N ILE A 25 -19.56 -18.49 -43.45
CA ILE A 25 -18.22 -18.70 -42.89
C ILE A 25 -17.63 -17.38 -42.38
N GLN A 26 -17.75 -16.30 -43.15
CA GLN A 26 -17.25 -14.97 -42.76
C GLN A 26 -17.97 -14.45 -41.52
N GLU A 27 -19.29 -14.62 -41.43
CA GLU A 27 -20.05 -14.23 -40.24
C GLU A 27 -19.67 -15.08 -39.01
N GLY A 28 -19.43 -16.37 -39.21
CA GLY A 28 -18.89 -17.26 -38.18
C GLY A 28 -17.51 -16.83 -37.69
N GLN A 29 -16.61 -16.45 -38.60
CA GLN A 29 -15.28 -15.93 -38.26
C GLN A 29 -15.37 -14.62 -37.47
N LYS A 30 -16.25 -13.69 -37.88
CA LYS A 30 -16.46 -12.44 -37.15
C LYS A 30 -16.94 -12.68 -35.71
N LYS A 31 -17.90 -13.57 -35.50
CA LYS A 31 -18.36 -13.96 -34.16
C LYS A 31 -17.25 -14.60 -33.32
N LEU A 32 -16.40 -15.42 -33.94
CA LEU A 32 -15.23 -16.01 -33.29
C LEU A 32 -14.17 -14.96 -32.92
N GLU A 33 -13.96 -13.95 -33.75
CA GLU A 33 -13.05 -12.84 -33.44
C GLU A 33 -13.57 -11.96 -32.30
N GLU A 34 -14.86 -11.64 -32.30
CA GLU A 34 -15.51 -10.88 -31.23
C GLU A 34 -15.43 -11.60 -29.87
N THR A 35 -15.73 -12.91 -29.86
CA THR A 35 -15.61 -13.74 -28.65
C THR A 35 -14.16 -13.87 -28.18
N ASN A 36 -13.20 -14.06 -29.09
CA ASN A 36 -11.77 -14.07 -28.74
C ASN A 36 -11.30 -12.71 -28.18
N ALA A 37 -11.79 -11.59 -28.72
CA ALA A 37 -11.49 -10.27 -28.20
C ALA A 37 -12.04 -10.07 -26.78
N ALA A 38 -13.26 -10.55 -26.51
CA ALA A 38 -13.85 -10.54 -25.17
C ALA A 38 -13.03 -11.38 -24.17
N LEU A 39 -12.65 -12.60 -24.55
CA LEU A 39 -11.83 -13.49 -23.72
C LEU A 39 -10.43 -12.94 -23.44
N ARG A 40 -9.82 -12.22 -24.39
CA ARG A 40 -8.55 -11.52 -24.17
C ARG A 40 -8.69 -10.42 -23.13
N LYS A 41 -9.73 -9.59 -23.22
CA LYS A 41 -10.03 -8.55 -22.23
C LYS A 41 -10.26 -9.14 -20.83
N GLU A 42 -10.97 -10.26 -20.74
CA GLU A 42 -11.19 -10.94 -19.46
C GLU A 42 -9.89 -11.52 -18.89
N ASN A 43 -9.05 -12.13 -19.73
CA ASN A 43 -7.73 -12.60 -19.31
C ASN A 43 -6.84 -11.47 -18.79
N ASP A 44 -6.84 -10.30 -19.44
CA ASP A 44 -6.05 -9.15 -18.99
C ASP A 44 -6.58 -8.61 -17.65
N LEU A 45 -7.90 -8.61 -17.44
CA LEU A 45 -8.51 -8.25 -16.17
C LEU A 45 -8.12 -9.25 -15.06
N LEU A 46 -8.19 -10.55 -15.35
CA LEU A 46 -7.81 -11.61 -14.41
C LEU A 46 -6.32 -11.57 -14.07
N LYS A 47 -5.44 -11.33 -15.07
CA LYS A 47 -4.01 -11.09 -14.83
C LYS A 47 -3.78 -9.91 -13.91
N THR A 48 -4.46 -8.80 -14.15
CA THR A 48 -4.37 -7.59 -13.31
C THR A 48 -4.88 -7.87 -11.88
N GLN A 49 -5.97 -8.63 -11.73
CA GLN A 49 -6.47 -9.05 -10.42
C GLN A 49 -5.49 -10.00 -9.70
N LEU A 50 -4.90 -10.95 -10.42
CA LEU A 50 -3.90 -11.86 -9.89
C LEU A 50 -2.65 -11.10 -9.46
N GLU A 51 -2.18 -10.13 -10.24
CA GLU A 51 -1.09 -9.22 -9.86
C GLU A 51 -1.45 -8.36 -8.65
N ARG A 52 -2.71 -7.94 -8.48
CA ARG A 52 -3.18 -7.22 -7.27
C ARG A 52 -3.18 -8.13 -6.05
N GLN A 53 -3.72 -9.35 -6.16
CA GLN A 53 -3.68 -10.33 -5.08
C GLN A 53 -2.25 -10.73 -4.73
N GLN A 54 -1.40 -10.92 -5.74
CA GLN A 54 0.01 -11.22 -5.59
C GLN A 54 0.77 -10.03 -5.04
N SER A 55 0.55 -8.78 -5.45
CA SER A 55 1.23 -7.59 -4.89
C SER A 55 0.78 -7.29 -3.47
N THR A 56 -0.43 -7.65 -3.08
CA THR A 56 -0.90 -7.54 -1.69
C THR A 56 -0.31 -8.65 -0.82
N SER A 57 -0.32 -9.89 -1.33
CA SER A 57 0.32 -11.05 -0.68
C SER A 57 1.85 -10.95 -0.69
N GLN A 58 2.41 -10.33 -1.72
CA GLN A 58 3.81 -9.98 -1.85
C GLN A 58 4.10 -8.79 -0.97
N SER A 59 3.29 -7.74 -0.81
CA SER A 59 3.55 -6.71 0.21
C SER A 59 3.64 -7.33 1.62
N ARG A 60 2.77 -8.32 1.92
CA ARG A 60 2.87 -9.13 3.15
C ARG A 60 4.14 -10.02 3.18
N ARG A 61 4.57 -10.57 2.03
CA ARG A 61 5.78 -11.41 1.89
C ARG A 61 7.07 -10.65 1.56
N PHE A 62 7.06 -9.39 1.16
CA PHE A 62 8.18 -8.58 0.66
C PHE A 62 8.79 -7.84 1.82
N ASN A 63 7.95 -7.40 2.78
CA ASN A 63 8.37 -7.18 4.16
C ASN A 63 9.05 -8.42 4.78
N ARG A 64 8.74 -9.63 4.29
CA ARG A 64 9.33 -10.90 4.76
C ARG A 64 10.49 -11.42 3.88
N LYS A 65 10.63 -10.97 2.62
CA LYS A 65 11.59 -11.49 1.62
C LYS A 65 12.75 -10.54 1.34
N GLN A 66 12.65 -9.24 1.61
CA GLN A 66 13.84 -8.37 1.70
C GLN A 66 14.81 -8.82 2.82
N SER A 67 14.36 -9.70 3.72
CA SER A 67 15.15 -10.27 4.81
C SER A 67 16.06 -11.44 4.41
N ARG A 68 16.10 -11.87 3.13
CA ARG A 68 16.89 -13.06 2.76
C ARG A 68 18.37 -12.79 2.43
N THR A 69 18.75 -11.53 2.21
CA THR A 69 20.17 -11.14 1.99
C THR A 69 20.66 -10.04 2.95
N SER A 70 19.75 -9.41 3.70
CA SER A 70 20.07 -8.42 4.74
C SER A 70 20.14 -9.14 6.08
N VAL A 71 21.22 -8.93 6.83
CA VAL A 71 21.32 -9.33 8.24
C VAL A 71 20.05 -8.87 8.97
N GLU A 72 19.37 -9.79 9.65
CA GLU A 72 18.17 -9.46 10.43
C GLU A 72 18.61 -8.65 11.65
N ILE A 73 18.12 -7.41 11.73
CA ILE A 73 18.45 -6.48 12.81
C ILE A 73 17.32 -6.53 13.85
N PRO A 74 17.58 -7.00 15.08
CA PRO A 74 16.59 -6.99 16.15
C PRO A 74 16.06 -5.57 16.44
N SER A 75 14.75 -5.44 16.66
CA SER A 75 14.10 -4.16 16.96
C SER A 75 14.72 -3.46 18.18
N ASP A 76 15.10 -4.24 19.19
CA ASP A 76 15.65 -3.71 20.44
C ASP A 76 17.08 -3.21 20.26
N LEU A 77 17.92 -3.90 19.46
CA LEU A 77 19.22 -3.38 19.02
C LEU A 77 19.04 -2.04 18.32
N ALA A 78 18.10 -1.95 17.38
CA ALA A 78 17.87 -0.73 16.61
C ALA A 78 17.43 0.45 17.50
N LYS A 79 16.56 0.21 18.48
CA LYS A 79 16.14 1.23 19.46
C LYS A 79 17.30 1.65 20.34
N ARG A 80 18.06 0.69 20.89
CA ARG A 80 19.16 0.97 21.82
C ARG A 80 20.31 1.69 21.14
N PHE A 81 20.70 1.26 19.95
CA PHE A 81 21.71 1.94 19.13
C PHE A 81 21.34 3.42 18.92
N ARG A 82 20.10 3.70 18.52
CA ARG A 82 19.61 5.08 18.31
C ARG A 82 19.62 5.89 19.59
N PHE A 83 19.24 5.28 20.71
CA PHE A 83 19.25 5.91 22.02
C PHE A 83 20.67 6.33 22.44
N ILE A 84 21.64 5.41 22.36
CA ILE A 84 23.04 5.68 22.69
C ILE A 84 23.60 6.78 21.79
N TYR A 85 23.43 6.66 20.47
CA TYR A 85 23.88 7.69 19.52
C TYR A 85 23.31 9.07 19.87
N LYS A 86 21.99 9.16 20.09
CA LYS A 86 21.35 10.44 20.45
C LYS A 86 21.92 11.01 21.75
N LYS A 87 22.12 10.16 22.77
CA LYS A 87 22.69 10.59 24.05
C LYS A 87 24.13 11.07 23.91
N MET A 88 24.94 10.42 23.06
CA MET A 88 26.32 10.87 22.79
C MET A 88 26.34 12.26 22.14
N VAL A 89 25.43 12.52 21.19
CA VAL A 89 25.30 13.82 20.53
C VAL A 89 24.76 14.88 21.51
N GLU A 90 23.71 14.56 22.28
CA GLU A 90 23.14 15.45 23.30
C GLU A 90 24.17 15.86 24.36
N LYS A 91 25.00 14.92 24.81
CA LYS A 91 26.09 15.16 25.78
C LYS A 91 27.33 15.80 25.16
N LYS A 92 27.30 16.18 23.88
CA LYS A 92 28.43 16.73 23.11
C LYS A 92 29.69 15.85 23.13
N MET A 93 29.54 14.54 23.36
CA MET A 93 30.64 13.58 23.30
C MET A 93 31.10 13.36 21.85
N THR A 94 30.21 13.58 20.89
CA THR A 94 30.49 13.55 19.45
C THR A 94 29.64 14.59 18.72
N GLN A 95 30.11 15.06 17.55
CA GLN A 95 29.33 15.95 16.67
C GLN A 95 28.24 15.19 15.87
N GLY A 96 28.12 13.88 16.05
CA GLY A 96 27.24 13.01 15.26
C GLY A 96 27.91 12.48 14.00
N PHE A 97 27.11 11.90 13.10
CA PHE A 97 27.60 11.43 11.80
C PHE A 97 27.99 12.59 10.90
N ILE A 98 29.12 12.43 10.21
CA ILE A 98 29.51 13.32 9.11
C ILE A 98 28.88 12.74 7.84
N VAL A 99 27.74 13.33 7.45
CA VAL A 99 26.91 12.79 6.36
C VAL A 99 27.46 13.04 4.95
N THR A 100 28.41 13.98 4.82
CA THR A 100 29.14 14.26 3.59
C THR A 100 30.13 13.14 3.26
N GLU A 101 30.66 12.48 4.28
CA GLU A 101 31.57 11.33 4.15
C GLU A 101 30.78 10.01 3.96
N ASP A 102 31.50 8.91 3.75
CA ASP A 102 30.91 7.57 3.68
C ASP A 102 30.78 6.92 5.07
N SER A 103 29.98 5.85 5.20
CA SER A 103 29.85 5.11 6.46
C SER A 103 31.16 4.41 6.85
N LEU A 104 32.03 4.12 5.88
CA LEU A 104 33.35 3.51 6.07
C LEU A 104 34.45 4.55 6.38
N SER A 105 34.13 5.84 6.41
CA SER A 105 35.11 6.87 6.81
C SER A 105 35.60 6.62 8.23
N GLU A 106 36.88 6.94 8.48
CA GLU A 106 37.54 6.74 9.77
C GLU A 106 36.75 7.39 10.92
N ARG A 107 36.19 8.58 10.69
CA ARG A 107 35.42 9.33 11.69
C ARG A 107 34.09 8.66 12.01
N ASN A 108 33.32 8.23 11.00
CA ASN A 108 32.05 7.54 11.21
C ASN A 108 32.27 6.12 11.79
N GLN A 109 33.36 5.45 11.41
CA GLN A 109 33.76 4.17 11.98
C GLN A 109 34.22 4.31 13.44
N SER A 110 34.99 5.34 13.79
CA SER A 110 35.37 5.63 15.18
C SER A 110 34.13 5.83 16.08
N LEU A 111 33.12 6.55 15.57
CA LEU A 111 31.84 6.70 16.25
C LEU A 111 31.12 5.35 16.41
N PHE A 112 31.09 4.53 15.36
CA PHE A 112 30.52 3.17 15.43
C PHE A 112 31.21 2.33 16.52
N GLN A 113 32.53 2.34 16.57
CA GLN A 113 33.31 1.61 17.58
C GLN A 113 32.93 2.04 19.00
N LYS A 114 32.80 3.35 19.25
CA LYS A 114 32.36 3.87 20.56
C LYS A 114 30.94 3.41 20.92
N VAL A 115 30.00 3.45 19.98
CA VAL A 115 28.63 2.98 20.22
C VAL A 115 28.61 1.47 20.48
N ARG A 116 29.41 0.70 19.72
CA ARG A 116 29.57 -0.74 19.88
C ARG A 116 30.12 -1.12 21.26
N GLU A 117 31.15 -0.41 21.72
CA GLU A 117 31.71 -0.62 23.06
C GLU A 117 30.69 -0.34 24.17
N ILE A 118 29.89 0.72 24.05
CA ILE A 118 28.83 1.04 25.02
C ILE A 118 27.76 -0.07 25.01
N LEU A 119 27.31 -0.50 23.84
CA LEU A 119 26.34 -1.60 23.71
C LEU A 119 26.84 -2.88 24.37
N ARG A 120 28.10 -3.26 24.14
CA ARG A 120 28.70 -4.44 24.79
C ARG A 120 28.78 -4.26 26.30
N LYS A 121 29.27 -3.11 26.79
CA LYS A 121 29.42 -2.84 28.23
C LYS A 121 28.08 -2.90 28.98
N GLU A 122 27.00 -2.37 28.40
CA GLU A 122 25.67 -2.40 29.01
C GLU A 122 25.11 -3.82 29.19
N HIS A 123 25.53 -4.76 28.35
CA HIS A 123 25.13 -6.17 28.41
C HIS A 123 26.19 -7.07 29.05
N GLY A 124 27.14 -6.53 29.82
CA GLY A 124 28.15 -7.32 30.52
C GLY A 124 29.31 -7.82 29.64
N GLY A 125 29.56 -7.14 28.52
CA GLY A 125 30.68 -7.43 27.62
C GLY A 125 30.42 -8.66 26.74
N GLU A 126 30.81 -9.83 27.25
CA GLU A 126 30.69 -11.12 26.55
C GLU A 126 29.23 -11.63 26.47
N ASN A 127 28.36 -11.16 27.36
CA ASN A 127 26.94 -11.53 27.38
C ASN A 127 26.07 -10.67 26.42
N CYS A 128 26.69 -9.96 25.46
CA CYS A 128 25.97 -9.15 24.50
C CYS A 128 25.09 -10.02 23.59
N PRO A 129 23.76 -9.79 23.54
CA PRO A 129 22.84 -10.64 22.77
C PRO A 129 22.92 -10.42 21.25
N TRP A 130 23.72 -9.45 20.80
CA TRP A 130 23.79 -9.05 19.39
C TRP A 130 25.20 -9.27 18.82
N THR A 131 25.25 -9.78 17.60
CA THR A 131 26.51 -10.03 16.89
C THR A 131 27.09 -8.74 16.30
N ASP A 132 28.40 -8.72 16.04
CA ASP A 132 29.04 -7.58 15.38
C ASP A 132 28.43 -7.26 14.02
N LEU A 133 28.09 -8.29 13.24
CA LEU A 133 27.41 -8.14 11.96
C LEU A 133 26.05 -7.46 12.10
N GLN A 134 25.28 -7.77 13.15
CA GLN A 134 24.00 -7.10 13.41
C GLN A 134 24.20 -5.64 13.81
N MET A 135 25.22 -5.33 14.63
CA MET A 135 25.53 -3.97 15.03
C MET A 135 26.02 -3.12 13.86
N GLU A 136 26.87 -3.68 12.99
CA GLU A 136 27.38 -3.02 11.80
C GLU A 136 26.28 -2.80 10.76
N ALA A 137 25.43 -3.80 10.52
CA ALA A 137 24.26 -3.65 9.67
C ALA A 137 23.31 -2.55 10.18
N GLN A 138 23.10 -2.49 11.50
CA GLN A 138 22.30 -1.44 12.12
C GLN A 138 22.95 -0.05 12.01
N PHE A 139 24.26 0.05 12.18
CA PHE A 139 25.01 1.29 11.98
C PHE A 139 24.83 1.81 10.55
N ASN A 140 25.10 0.97 9.55
CA ASN A 140 24.97 1.36 8.14
C ASN A 140 23.53 1.77 7.80
N ARG A 141 22.53 1.03 8.29
CA ARG A 141 21.11 1.36 8.13
C ARG A 141 20.77 2.71 8.75
N TYR A 142 21.26 2.97 9.96
CA TYR A 142 20.97 4.21 10.67
C TYR A 142 21.70 5.41 10.06
N PHE A 143 22.96 5.25 9.65
CA PHE A 143 23.73 6.24 8.91
C PHE A 143 23.00 6.66 7.63
N LYS A 144 22.56 5.69 6.81
CA LYS A 144 21.76 5.97 5.60
C LYS A 144 20.49 6.75 5.92
N THR A 145 19.78 6.39 6.99
CA THR A 145 18.56 7.10 7.44
C THR A 145 18.87 8.56 7.82
N VAL A 146 20.00 8.82 8.50
CA VAL A 146 20.41 10.18 8.88
C VAL A 146 20.86 10.99 7.67
N LYS A 147 21.63 10.39 6.76
CA LYS A 147 22.08 11.01 5.51
C LYS A 147 20.89 11.40 4.63
N GLU A 148 19.95 10.49 4.42
CA GLU A 148 18.69 10.79 3.73
C GLU A 148 17.94 11.92 4.43
N ARG A 149 17.76 11.87 5.75
CA ARG A 149 17.09 12.96 6.46
C ARG A 149 17.76 14.33 6.22
N ASN A 150 19.09 14.40 6.29
CA ASN A 150 19.83 15.66 6.09
C ASN A 150 19.65 16.19 4.66
N HIS A 151 19.72 15.31 3.67
CA HIS A 151 19.45 15.67 2.27
C HIS A 151 18.06 16.29 2.07
N TRP A 152 17.04 15.81 2.79
CA TRP A 152 15.68 16.37 2.69
C TRP A 152 15.54 17.68 3.47
N ILE A 153 16.33 17.87 4.54
CA ILE A 153 16.40 19.13 5.28
C ILE A 153 17.07 20.20 4.42
N GLU A 154 18.21 19.89 3.80
CA GLU A 154 18.93 20.79 2.89
C GLU A 154 18.04 21.23 1.71
N ARG A 155 17.17 20.34 1.21
CA ARG A 155 16.18 20.65 0.17
C ARG A 155 14.91 21.33 0.68
N GLY A 156 14.73 21.52 1.98
CA GLY A 156 13.50 22.06 2.58
C GLY A 156 12.25 21.19 2.40
N THR A 157 12.38 19.91 2.01
CA THR A 157 11.25 19.01 1.72
C THR A 157 10.95 18.00 2.83
N ASN A 158 11.71 18.06 3.94
CA ASN A 158 11.59 17.13 5.06
C ASN A 158 10.17 17.08 5.67
N ASP A 159 9.48 18.21 5.83
CA ASP A 159 8.14 18.19 6.43
C ASP A 159 7.07 17.63 5.48
N LYS A 160 7.20 17.92 4.18
CA LYS A 160 6.40 17.27 3.13
C LYS A 160 6.61 15.75 3.14
N HIS A 161 7.85 15.29 3.32
CA HIS A 161 8.14 13.86 3.45
C HIS A 161 7.48 13.22 4.65
N LYS A 162 7.65 13.82 5.83
CA LYS A 162 7.04 13.32 7.06
C LYS A 162 5.54 13.19 6.87
N GLU A 163 4.91 14.17 6.22
CA GLU A 163 3.48 14.13 5.98
C GLU A 163 3.08 13.04 4.99
N VAL A 164 3.83 12.85 3.89
CA VAL A 164 3.63 11.71 2.98
C VAL A 164 3.76 10.38 3.72
N CYS A 165 4.80 10.21 4.53
CA CYS A 165 5.03 9.01 5.33
C CYS A 165 3.89 8.75 6.34
N ARG A 166 3.41 9.79 7.04
CA ARG A 166 2.25 9.69 7.93
C ARG A 166 0.99 9.30 7.16
N ARG A 167 0.72 9.95 6.02
CA ARG A 167 -0.44 9.68 5.17
C ARG A 167 -0.43 8.25 4.64
N THR A 168 0.70 7.78 4.13
CA THR A 168 0.88 6.40 3.66
C THR A 168 0.68 5.40 4.79
N ARG A 169 1.29 5.64 5.96
CA ARG A 169 1.12 4.77 7.13
C ARG A 169 -0.34 4.69 7.57
N ARG A 170 -1.05 5.82 7.64
CA ARG A 170 -2.48 5.86 7.97
C ARG A 170 -3.32 5.08 6.96
N LEU A 171 -2.99 5.20 5.68
CA LEU A 171 -3.69 4.46 4.62
C LEU A 171 -3.51 2.94 4.78
N SER A 172 -2.29 2.48 5.04
CA SER A 172 -1.99 1.07 5.31
C SER A 172 -2.68 0.58 6.58
N SER A 173 -2.60 1.33 7.68
CA SER A 173 -3.30 0.98 8.92
C SER A 173 -4.82 0.96 8.74
N LYS A 174 -5.39 1.82 7.88
CA LYS A 174 -6.82 1.76 7.54
C LYS A 174 -7.18 0.47 6.85
N LEU A 175 -6.38 0.04 5.88
CA LEU A 175 -6.60 -1.23 5.20
C LEU A 175 -6.49 -2.41 6.18
N GLU A 176 -5.46 -2.39 7.03
CA GLU A 176 -5.23 -3.42 8.05
C GLU A 176 -6.40 -3.57 9.03
N ARG A 177 -6.98 -2.45 9.51
CA ARG A 177 -8.19 -2.50 10.35
C ARG A 177 -9.37 -3.16 9.64
N ARG A 178 -9.54 -2.87 8.36
CA ARG A 178 -10.64 -3.43 7.55
C ARG A 178 -10.42 -4.92 7.24
N LEU A 179 -9.18 -5.31 6.97
CA LEU A 179 -8.80 -6.72 6.84
C LEU A 179 -9.04 -7.48 8.14
N SER A 180 -8.65 -6.91 9.29
CA SER A 180 -8.94 -7.48 10.60
C SER A 180 -10.45 -7.60 10.85
N GLY A 181 -11.25 -6.62 10.44
CA GLY A 181 -12.71 -6.71 10.49
C GLY A 181 -13.27 -7.80 9.56
N TYR A 182 -12.66 -8.00 8.39
CA TYR A 182 -13.05 -9.01 7.41
C TYR A 182 -12.78 -10.42 7.92
N GLU A 183 -11.57 -10.68 8.44
CA GLU A 183 -11.19 -11.97 9.04
C GLU A 183 -12.17 -12.42 10.13
N ARG A 184 -12.79 -11.48 10.85
CA ARG A 184 -13.78 -11.78 11.90
C ARG A 184 -15.15 -12.21 11.37
N ILE A 185 -15.51 -11.83 10.14
CA ILE A 185 -16.80 -12.14 9.55
C ILE A 185 -16.69 -13.15 8.40
N GLU A 186 -15.49 -13.40 7.90
CA GLU A 186 -15.21 -14.21 6.71
C GLU A 186 -15.89 -15.58 6.75
N GLU A 187 -15.83 -16.28 7.88
CA GLU A 187 -16.42 -17.62 8.03
C GLU A 187 -17.95 -17.62 7.84
N LYS A 188 -18.62 -16.50 8.11
CA LYS A 188 -20.07 -16.36 8.03
C LYS A 188 -20.56 -15.89 6.66
N LEU A 189 -19.64 -15.56 5.75
CA LEU A 189 -19.95 -15.03 4.43
C LEU A 189 -20.07 -16.14 3.38
N THR A 190 -21.00 -15.97 2.46
CA THR A 190 -21.11 -16.78 1.24
C THR A 190 -19.90 -16.55 0.32
N LEU A 191 -19.63 -17.49 -0.60
CA LEU A 191 -18.56 -17.33 -1.60
C LEU A 191 -18.69 -16.06 -2.43
N GLN A 192 -19.92 -15.69 -2.80
CA GLN A 192 -20.18 -14.48 -3.57
C GLN A 192 -19.92 -13.22 -2.75
N GLU A 193 -20.27 -13.20 -1.47
CA GLU A 193 -19.94 -12.09 -0.58
C GLU A 193 -18.43 -11.97 -0.39
N LYS A 194 -17.71 -13.07 -0.14
CA LYS A 194 -16.23 -13.06 -0.03
C LYS A 194 -15.59 -12.41 -1.24
N LYS A 195 -16.00 -12.80 -2.45
CA LYS A 195 -15.53 -12.18 -3.70
C LYS A 195 -15.77 -10.66 -3.72
N THR A 196 -16.91 -10.17 -3.21
CA THR A 196 -17.16 -8.72 -3.14
C THR A 196 -16.19 -7.98 -2.21
N TYR A 197 -15.71 -8.61 -1.13
CA TYR A 197 -14.69 -8.03 -0.26
C TYR A 197 -13.31 -8.10 -0.92
N ASP A 198 -12.97 -9.26 -1.50
CA ASP A 198 -11.68 -9.51 -2.16
C ASP A 198 -11.45 -8.59 -3.35
N ASP A 199 -12.50 -8.11 -4.03
CA ASP A 199 -12.41 -7.17 -5.14
C ASP A 199 -11.99 -5.75 -4.70
N VAL A 200 -12.24 -5.36 -3.44
CA VAL A 200 -12.15 -3.95 -2.99
C VAL A 200 -11.26 -3.72 -1.77
N LEU A 201 -10.78 -4.77 -1.08
CA LEU A 201 -9.88 -4.64 0.07
C LEU A 201 -8.42 -4.40 -0.33
N TYR A 202 -8.20 -3.32 -1.07
CA TYR A 202 -6.88 -2.84 -1.51
C TYR A 202 -6.65 -1.38 -1.17
N LEU A 203 -5.38 -0.95 -1.14
CA LEU A 203 -4.97 0.43 -0.86
C LEU A 203 -5.60 1.46 -1.81
N GLU A 204 -5.83 1.09 -3.06
CA GLU A 204 -6.44 1.96 -4.07
C GLU A 204 -7.88 2.35 -3.71
N TYR A 205 -8.60 1.44 -3.05
CA TYR A 205 -9.97 1.67 -2.62
C TYR A 205 -10.07 2.44 -1.30
N MET A 206 -8.97 2.67 -0.60
CA MET A 206 -8.98 3.34 0.70
C MET A 206 -9.01 4.87 0.56
N SER A 207 -9.72 5.57 1.42
CA SER A 207 -9.65 7.04 1.48
C SER A 207 -8.42 7.50 2.24
N SER A 208 -7.85 8.65 1.86
CA SER A 208 -6.78 9.27 2.66
C SER A 208 -7.31 9.91 3.95
N GLU A 209 -6.47 9.93 4.98
CA GLU A 209 -6.72 10.60 6.27
C GLU A 209 -5.66 11.68 6.48
N GLU A 210 -6.10 12.84 6.97
CA GLU A 210 -5.27 13.95 7.42
C GLU A 210 -5.39 14.09 8.94
N SER A 211 -4.30 14.54 9.59
CA SER A 211 -4.34 14.81 11.03
C SER A 211 -5.24 16.00 11.29
N ASP A 212 -6.07 15.90 12.33
CA ASP A 212 -6.81 17.03 12.85
C ASP A 212 -6.24 17.42 14.23
N TYR A 213 -5.73 18.65 14.32
CA TYR A 213 -5.06 19.17 15.51
C TYR A 213 -5.87 20.32 16.09
N GLU A 214 -6.02 20.34 17.40
CA GLU A 214 -6.53 21.49 18.15
C GLU A 214 -5.40 22.06 19.00
N ASP A 215 -5.42 23.38 19.20
CA ASP A 215 -4.50 24.05 20.11
C ASP A 215 -5.05 23.85 21.54
N GLU A 216 -4.27 23.18 22.39
CA GLU A 216 -4.57 22.99 23.81
C GLU A 216 -3.51 23.75 24.62
N GLU A 217 -3.96 24.61 25.52
CA GLU A 217 -3.06 25.33 26.42
C GLU A 217 -2.67 24.41 27.58
N ASP A 218 -1.36 24.25 27.81
CA ASP A 218 -0.85 23.52 28.96
C ASP A 218 -1.23 24.29 30.23
N PRO A 219 -2.01 23.70 31.15
CA PRO A 219 -2.48 24.39 32.36
C PRO A 219 -1.35 24.83 33.30
N ILE A 220 -0.16 24.26 33.17
CA ILE A 220 0.99 24.49 34.06
C ILE A 220 1.95 25.51 33.43
N THR A 221 2.23 25.38 32.13
CA THR A 221 3.22 26.24 31.46
C THR A 221 2.59 27.40 30.68
N GLY A 222 1.28 27.38 30.42
CA GLY A 222 0.60 28.35 29.58
C GLY A 222 0.98 28.26 28.09
N GLU A 223 1.72 27.21 27.70
CA GLU A 223 2.13 27.02 26.31
C GLU A 223 1.01 26.34 25.50
N THR A 224 0.67 26.90 24.35
CA THR A 224 -0.27 26.29 23.41
C THR A 224 0.42 25.15 22.65
N VAL A 225 0.00 23.92 22.89
CA VAL A 225 0.50 22.71 22.24
C VAL A 225 -0.55 22.17 21.28
N LYS A 226 -0.13 21.83 20.06
CA LYS A 226 -1.01 21.17 19.07
C LYS A 226 -1.26 19.72 19.45
N ARG A 227 -2.46 19.42 19.95
CA ARG A 227 -2.87 18.05 20.27
C ARG A 227 -3.59 17.41 19.11
N LEU A 228 -3.26 16.14 18.84
CA LEU A 228 -3.98 15.33 17.86
C LEU A 228 -5.35 14.89 18.44
N VAL A 229 -6.41 15.46 17.89
CA VAL A 229 -7.79 15.22 18.35
C VAL A 229 -8.46 14.13 17.53
N GLY A 230 -8.23 14.12 16.21
CA GLY A 230 -8.88 13.17 15.32
C GLY A 230 -8.20 13.03 13.96
N TYR A 231 -8.92 12.43 13.04
CA TYR A 231 -8.52 12.33 11.65
C TYR A 231 -9.64 12.74 10.70
N ALA A 232 -9.30 13.65 9.79
CA ALA A 232 -10.18 14.10 8.74
C ALA A 232 -10.10 13.11 7.55
N THR A 233 -11.20 12.40 7.26
CA THR A 233 -11.28 11.47 6.14
C THR A 233 -11.74 12.19 4.89
N ARG A 234 -10.93 12.14 3.82
CA ARG A 234 -11.27 12.71 2.52
C ARG A 234 -12.19 11.76 1.75
N LYS A 235 -13.38 12.21 1.37
CA LYS A 235 -14.35 11.45 0.55
C LYS A 235 -13.79 11.20 -0.84
N LEU A 236 -13.97 9.99 -1.35
CA LEU A 236 -13.57 9.64 -2.72
C LEU A 236 -14.75 9.98 -3.65
N PRO A 237 -14.60 10.89 -4.62
CA PRO A 237 -15.74 11.32 -5.46
C PRO A 237 -16.26 10.18 -6.34
N TRP A 238 -15.39 9.27 -6.77
CA TRP A 238 -15.73 8.09 -7.55
C TRP A 238 -16.31 6.94 -6.74
N GLU A 239 -16.34 7.03 -5.40
CA GLU A 239 -16.84 5.94 -4.56
C GLU A 239 -18.37 5.89 -4.57
N ARG A 240 -18.92 4.67 -4.69
CA ARG A 240 -20.35 4.42 -4.56
C ARG A 240 -20.73 4.11 -3.11
N THR A 241 -21.98 4.42 -2.76
CA THR A 241 -22.55 4.22 -1.42
C THR A 241 -22.41 2.78 -0.93
N ARG A 242 -22.54 1.78 -1.81
CA ARG A 242 -22.39 0.36 -1.44
C ARG A 242 -20.99 0.05 -0.93
N LEU A 243 -19.94 0.58 -1.56
CA LEU A 243 -18.57 0.43 -1.08
C LEU A 243 -18.34 1.17 0.24
N THR A 244 -18.90 2.38 0.39
CA THR A 244 -18.83 3.13 1.64
C THR A 244 -19.46 2.35 2.80
N ASN A 245 -20.66 1.79 2.58
CA ASN A 245 -21.36 0.99 3.59
C ASN A 245 -20.58 -0.27 3.97
N LEU A 246 -20.02 -0.97 2.99
CA LEU A 246 -19.16 -2.14 3.23
C LEU A 246 -17.96 -1.79 4.11
N LYS A 247 -17.25 -0.72 3.76
CA LYS A 247 -16.11 -0.22 4.54
C LYS A 247 -16.51 0.17 5.97
N CYS A 248 -17.63 0.88 6.12
CA CYS A 248 -18.15 1.25 7.43
C CYS A 248 -18.55 0.03 8.28
N LYS A 249 -19.10 -1.03 7.67
CA LYS A 249 -19.40 -2.29 8.36
C LYS A 249 -18.12 -2.93 8.91
N LEU A 250 -17.05 -2.99 8.12
CA LEU A 250 -15.75 -3.53 8.57
C LEU A 250 -15.12 -2.67 9.67
N ASP A 251 -15.19 -1.34 9.54
CA ASP A 251 -14.68 -0.43 10.56
C ASP A 251 -15.44 -0.63 11.90
N LYS A 252 -16.77 -0.84 11.87
CA LYS A 252 -17.57 -1.15 13.06
C LYS A 252 -17.18 -2.49 13.69
N VAL A 253 -17.05 -3.55 12.89
CA VAL A 253 -16.63 -4.88 13.36
C VAL A 253 -15.25 -4.79 14.02
N HIS A 254 -14.30 -4.08 13.41
CA HIS A 254 -12.98 -3.91 13.99
C HIS A 254 -13.05 -3.23 15.36
N VAL A 255 -13.74 -2.09 15.47
CA VAL A 255 -13.87 -1.34 16.73
C VAL A 255 -14.54 -2.18 17.83
N GLN A 256 -15.60 -2.93 17.50
CA GLN A 256 -16.28 -3.79 18.46
C GLN A 256 -15.36 -4.89 19.04
N ASN A 257 -14.41 -5.38 18.24
CA ASN A 257 -13.47 -6.42 18.63
C ASN A 257 -12.18 -5.91 19.30
N LEU A 258 -11.99 -4.59 19.40
CA LEU A 258 -10.87 -4.02 20.16
C LEU A 258 -11.07 -4.23 21.67
N THR A 259 -9.98 -4.28 22.44
CA THR A 259 -10.07 -4.28 23.90
C THR A 259 -10.63 -2.93 24.40
N PRO A 260 -11.26 -2.87 25.59
CA PRO A 260 -11.79 -1.61 26.14
C PRO A 260 -10.76 -0.47 26.15
N HIS A 261 -9.53 -0.76 26.58
CA HIS A 261 -8.43 0.20 26.56
C HIS A 261 -8.07 0.65 25.13
N ALA A 262 -7.96 -0.27 24.18
CA ALA A 262 -7.67 0.09 22.79
C ALA A 262 -8.80 0.92 22.14
N ARG A 263 -10.06 0.69 22.52
CA ARG A 263 -11.19 1.52 22.08
C ARG A 263 -11.12 2.94 22.61
N GLN A 264 -10.73 3.14 23.86
CA GLN A 264 -10.55 4.48 24.44
C GLN A 264 -9.43 5.27 23.75
N LEU A 265 -8.37 4.58 23.31
CA LEU A 265 -7.27 5.20 22.54
C LEU A 265 -7.64 5.44 21.06
N PHE A 266 -8.79 4.95 20.59
CA PHE A 266 -9.18 5.06 19.20
C PHE A 266 -9.64 6.49 18.88
N LYS A 267 -8.84 7.21 18.09
CA LYS A 267 -9.17 8.58 17.70
C LYS A 267 -10.37 8.64 16.74
N PRO A 268 -11.30 9.60 16.96
CA PRO A 268 -12.47 9.78 16.10
C PRO A 268 -12.07 10.19 14.68
N ARG A 269 -12.97 9.90 13.74
CA ARG A 269 -12.83 10.25 12.33
C ARG A 269 -14.05 11.03 11.87
N HIS A 270 -13.81 12.18 11.24
CA HIS A 270 -14.86 13.02 10.67
C HIS A 270 -14.62 13.23 9.17
N VAL A 271 -15.58 13.84 8.47
CA VAL A 271 -15.47 14.13 7.04
C VAL A 271 -14.62 15.39 6.84
N GLY A 272 -13.51 15.25 6.12
CA GLY A 272 -12.52 16.31 5.89
C GLY A 272 -12.55 16.96 4.50
N GLY A 273 -13.59 16.74 3.71
CA GLY A 273 -13.67 17.21 2.31
C GLY A 273 -13.41 16.10 1.28
N VAL A 274 -13.02 16.46 0.06
CA VAL A 274 -12.90 15.55 -1.10
C VAL A 274 -11.45 15.19 -1.40
N SER A 275 -11.21 13.95 -1.81
CA SER A 275 -9.90 13.41 -2.15
C SER A 275 -9.60 13.56 -3.64
N SER A 276 -8.36 13.89 -3.98
CA SER A 276 -7.83 13.90 -5.35
C SER A 276 -7.31 12.55 -5.82
N ARG A 277 -7.51 11.46 -5.05
CA ARG A 277 -7.00 10.14 -5.44
C ARG A 277 -7.65 9.66 -6.73
N PRO A 278 -6.85 9.11 -7.67
CA PRO A 278 -7.38 8.62 -8.93
C PRO A 278 -8.36 7.47 -8.71
N ARG A 279 -9.26 7.32 -9.66
CA ARG A 279 -10.25 6.25 -9.67
C ARG A 279 -9.56 4.91 -9.97
N PRO A 280 -9.73 3.87 -9.14
CA PRO A 280 -9.26 2.54 -9.45
C PRO A 280 -10.14 1.85 -10.50
N GLY A 281 -9.56 0.93 -11.26
CA GLY A 281 -10.32 -0.04 -12.05
C GLY A 281 -11.02 -1.03 -11.12
N GLY A 282 -12.31 -1.26 -11.32
CA GLY A 282 -13.12 -2.00 -10.36
C GLY A 282 -14.56 -2.26 -10.78
N PRO A 283 -15.29 -3.07 -10.00
CA PRO A 283 -16.66 -3.41 -10.30
C PRO A 283 -17.56 -2.17 -10.22
N SER A 284 -18.55 -2.11 -11.11
CA SER A 284 -19.49 -0.99 -11.24
C SER A 284 -20.32 -0.73 -9.97
N TRP A 285 -20.44 -1.71 -9.07
CA TRP A 285 -21.12 -1.51 -7.79
C TRP A 285 -20.28 -0.70 -6.79
N ALA A 286 -18.95 -0.71 -6.92
CA ALA A 286 -18.01 -0.08 -6.01
C ALA A 286 -17.54 1.30 -6.50
N VAL A 287 -17.38 1.43 -7.83
CA VAL A 287 -16.78 2.60 -8.48
C VAL A 287 -17.77 3.25 -9.44
N ARG A 288 -17.84 4.59 -9.44
CA ARG A 288 -18.59 5.38 -10.43
C ARG A 288 -17.86 5.34 -11.77
N GLN A 289 -18.55 4.85 -12.79
CA GLN A 289 -18.08 4.92 -14.17
C GLN A 289 -18.15 6.37 -14.65
N PRO A 290 -17.26 6.78 -15.58
CA PRO A 290 -17.38 8.11 -16.15
C PRO A 290 -18.68 8.14 -16.97
N PRO A 291 -19.27 9.32 -17.23
CA PRO A 291 -20.23 9.41 -18.31
C PRO A 291 -19.57 8.80 -19.56
N ALA A 292 -20.29 7.92 -20.27
CA ALA A 292 -19.84 7.54 -21.60
C ALA A 292 -19.83 8.84 -22.40
N ASP A 293 -18.68 9.21 -22.94
CA ASP A 293 -18.56 10.40 -23.79
C ASP A 293 -19.61 10.26 -24.92
N GLU A 294 -20.48 11.27 -25.04
CA GLU A 294 -21.44 11.44 -26.15
C GLU A 294 -20.72 11.76 -27.46
#